data_AF-A0A350IMN8-F1
#
_entry.id   AF-A0A350IMN8-F1
#
_cell.length_a   1.000
_cell.length_b   1.000
_cell.length_c   1.000
_cell.angle_alpha   90.00
_cell.angle_beta   90.00
_cell.angle_gamma   90.00
#
_symmetry.space_group_name_H-M   'P 1'
#
loop_
_entity.id
_entity.type
_entity.pdbx_description
1 polymer ?
#
loop_
_entity_poly.entity_id
_entity_poly.type
_entity_poly.pdbx_seq_one_letter_code
_entity_poly.pdbx_strand_id
1 'polypeptide(L)' 'MQFEGDFAQLSENIRSKFPTNEMNIEDGIKIFYPQSWVQIRKSNTEPIIRVISEAKNEELAQELINKIKKIIK' A
#
# COMPACT_ATOMS: atom_id res chain seq x y z
N MET A 1 9.64 -5.98 4.44
CA MET A 1 9.43 -7.41 4.07
C MET A 1 10.27 -7.66 2.83
N GLN A 2 11.10 -8.71 2.79
CA GLN A 2 11.75 -9.11 1.54
C GLN A 2 10.65 -9.44 0.53
N PHE A 3 10.81 -8.91 -0.69
CA PHE A 3 9.84 -9.12 -1.75
C PHE A 3 10.57 -9.59 -3.00
N GLU A 4 10.33 -10.84 -3.37
CA GLU A 4 10.88 -11.49 -4.56
C GLU A 4 9.86 -11.54 -5.72
N GLY A 5 8.71 -10.87 -5.58
CA GLY A 5 7.65 -10.87 -6.59
C GLY A 5 7.78 -9.77 -7.65
N ASP A 6 6.89 -9.80 -8.63
CA ASP A 6 6.75 -8.70 -9.59
C ASP A 6 5.88 -7.58 -8.99
N PHE A 7 6.50 -6.43 -8.76
CA PHE A 7 5.81 -5.26 -8.23
C PHE A 7 4.79 -4.69 -9.23
N ALA A 8 5.00 -4.86 -10.54
CA ALA A 8 4.03 -4.43 -11.56
C ALA A 8 2.73 -5.21 -11.42
N GLN A 9 2.81 -6.54 -11.34
CA GLN A 9 1.65 -7.39 -11.14
C GLN A 9 0.94 -7.10 -9.81
N LEU A 10 1.70 -6.89 -8.73
CA LEU A 10 1.13 -6.50 -7.43
C LEU A 10 0.42 -5.14 -7.53
N SER A 11 1.03 -4.18 -8.22
CA SER A 11 0.47 -2.84 -8.41
C SER A 11 -0.86 -2.91 -9.14
N GLU A 12 -0.95 -3.67 -10.23
CA GLU A 12 -2.20 -3.88 -10.96
C GLU A 12 -3.28 -4.54 -10.10
N ASN A 13 -2.91 -5.57 -9.32
CA ASN A 13 -3.81 -6.27 -8.41
C ASN A 13 -4.35 -5.38 -7.29
N ILE A 14 -3.57 -4.40 -6.82
CA ILE A 14 -4.04 -3.41 -5.86
C ILE A 14 -4.94 -2.40 -6.57
N ARG A 15 -4.53 -1.86 -7.72
CA ARG A 15 -5.30 -0.84 -8.45
C ARG A 15 -6.68 -1.33 -8.88
N SER A 16 -6.85 -2.62 -9.16
CA SER A 16 -8.16 -3.19 -9.51
C SER A 16 -9.12 -3.30 -8.31
N LYS A 17 -8.61 -3.22 -7.07
CA LYS A 17 -9.41 -3.34 -5.83
C LYS A 17 -9.87 -2.01 -5.26
N PHE A 18 -9.39 -0.87 -5.78
CA PHE A 18 -9.69 0.46 -5.24
C PHE A 18 -10.10 1.43 -6.35
N PRO A 19 -11.00 2.40 -6.06
CA PRO A 19 -11.38 3.44 -7.01
C PRO A 19 -10.19 4.34 -7.38
N THR A 20 -10.05 4.69 -8.66
CA THR A 20 -8.94 5.52 -9.15
C THR A 20 -8.90 6.91 -8.52
N ASN A 21 -10.04 7.50 -8.18
CA ASN A 21 -10.15 8.82 -7.55
C ASN A 21 -9.66 8.85 -6.09
N GLU A 22 -9.42 7.68 -5.49
CA GLU A 22 -8.90 7.53 -4.13
C GLU A 22 -7.42 7.13 -4.13
N MET A 23 -6.73 7.19 -5.27
CA MET A 23 -5.34 6.74 -5.41
C MET A 23 -4.41 7.78 -6.04
N ASN A 24 -3.18 7.87 -5.53
CA ASN A 24 -2.02 8.49 -6.20
C ASN A 24 -1.00 7.39 -6.54
N ILE A 25 -0.46 7.44 -7.76
CA ILE A 25 0.47 6.43 -8.30
C ILE A 25 1.86 6.98 -8.68
N GLU A 26 2.20 8.18 -8.22
CA GLU A 26 3.47 8.83 -8.59
C GLU A 26 4.67 8.22 -7.84
N ASP A 27 4.47 7.83 -6.57
CA ASP A 27 5.47 7.17 -5.73
C ASP A 27 4.89 5.91 -5.09
N GLY A 28 4.84 4.83 -5.88
CA GLY A 28 4.16 3.58 -5.51
C GLY A 28 2.65 3.72 -5.66
N ILE A 29 1.88 3.20 -4.71
CA ILE A 29 0.43 3.33 -4.64
C ILE A 29 0.07 3.91 -3.29
N LYS A 30 -0.49 5.11 -3.27
CA LYS A 30 -1.05 5.74 -2.08
C LYS A 30 -2.57 5.77 -2.20
N ILE A 31 -3.25 5.13 -1.26
CA ILE A 31 -4.72 5.06 -1.18
C ILE A 31 -5.17 6.02 -0.08
N PHE A 32 -6.13 6.88 -0.40
CA PHE A 32 -6.71 7.88 0.48
C PHE A 32 -8.09 7.44 0.96
N TYR A 33 -8.32 7.59 2.26
CA TYR A 33 -9.62 7.48 2.90
C TYR A 33 -9.96 8.83 3.55
N PRO A 34 -11.21 9.07 3.99
CA PRO A 34 -11.61 10.38 4.52
C PRO A 34 -10.73 10.96 5.63
N GLN A 35 -10.13 10.10 6.47
CA GLN A 35 -9.31 10.52 7.62
C GLN A 35 -8.07 9.62 7.84
N SER A 36 -7.64 8.93 6.79
CA SER A 36 -6.49 8.03 6.83
C SER A 36 -5.94 7.77 5.44
N TRP A 37 -4.73 7.24 5.36
CA TRP A 37 -4.14 6.82 4.10
C TRP A 37 -3.19 5.63 4.30
N VAL A 38 -2.93 4.91 3.22
CA VAL A 38 -1.91 3.86 3.18
C VAL A 38 -1.11 3.94 1.88
N GLN A 39 0.22 3.85 1.98
CA GLN A 39 1.15 3.85 0.85
C GLN A 39 1.88 2.52 0.76
N ILE A 40 1.87 1.93 -0.43
CA ILE A 40 2.62 0.74 -0.81
C ILE A 40 3.66 1.17 -1.84
N ARG A 41 4.95 1.04 -1.52
CA ARG A 41 6.02 1.38 -2.46
C ARG A 41 7.17 0.38 -2.42
N LYS A 42 7.79 0.18 -3.57
CA LYS A 42 9.07 -0.52 -3.66
C LYS A 42 10.18 0.38 -3.11
N SER A 43 11.15 -0.20 -2.40
CA SER A 43 12.37 0.52 -2.03
C SER A 43 13.27 0.68 -3.26
N ASN A 44 13.84 1.87 -3.42
CA ASN A 44 14.79 2.15 -4.50
C ASN A 44 16.17 1.52 -4.25
N THR A 45 16.52 1.26 -2.99
CA THR A 45 17.88 0.85 -2.57
C THR A 45 17.94 -0.56 -2.00
N GLU A 46 16.80 -1.20 -1.73
CA GLU A 46 16.73 -2.50 -1.07
C GLU A 46 15.64 -3.37 -1.74
N PRO A 47 15.76 -4.71 -1.74
CA PRO A 47 14.76 -5.62 -2.29
C PRO A 47 13.56 -5.80 -1.33
N ILE A 48 12.92 -4.70 -0.95
CA ILE A 48 11.79 -4.69 -0.01
C ILE A 48 10.63 -3.85 -0.52
N ILE A 49 9.42 -4.20 -0.07
CA ILE A 49 8.25 -3.33 -0.12
C ILE A 49 8.06 -2.66 1.24
N ARG A 50 7.73 -1.37 1.20
CA ARG A 50 7.32 -0.57 2.35
C ARG A 50 5.80 -0.38 2.30
N VAL A 51 5.16 -0.59 3.45
CA VAL A 51 3.74 -0.29 3.67
C VAL A 51 3.69 0.69 4.83
N ILE A 52 3.21 1.91 4.55
CA ILE A 52 3.15 3.01 5.51
C ILE A 52 1.69 3.43 5.61
N SER A 53 1.17 3.62 6.83
CA SER A 53 -0.19 4.07 7.03
C SER A 53 -0.25 5.19 8.05
N GLU A 54 -1.22 6.08 7.88
CA GLU A 54 -1.57 7.09 8.86
C GLU A 54 -3.07 7.04 9.12
N ALA A 55 -3.46 7.13 10.38
CA ALA A 55 -4.84 7.14 10.82
C ALA A 55 -4.96 7.88 12.15
N LYS A 56 -6.19 8.05 12.63
CA LYS A 56 -6.48 8.75 13.90
C LYS A 56 -5.85 8.12 15.14
N ASN A 57 -5.59 6.81 15.11
CA ASN A 57 -4.95 6.07 16.19
C ASN A 57 -4.15 4.91 15.62
N GLU A 58 -3.30 4.32 16.46
CA GLU A 58 -2.39 3.23 16.09
C GLU A 58 -3.15 1.98 15.65
N GLU A 59 -4.27 1.65 16.29
CA GLU A 59 -5.09 0.48 15.96
C GLU A 59 -5.60 0.55 14.51
N LEU A 60 -6.19 1.68 14.11
CA LEU A 60 -6.67 1.91 12.74
C LEU A 60 -5.52 1.90 11.72
N ALA A 61 -4.38 2.48 12.07
CA ALA A 61 -3.21 2.43 11.20
C ALA A 61 -2.74 0.98 11.00
N GLN A 62 -2.70 0.21 12.08
CA GLN A 62 -2.31 -1.20 12.04
C GLN A 62 -3.31 -2.07 11.26
N GLU A 63 -4.61 -1.78 11.36
CA GLU A 63 -5.65 -2.40 10.54
C GLU A 63 -5.44 -2.14 9.04
N LEU A 64 -5.11 -0.90 8.65
CA LEU A 64 -4.80 -0.56 7.25
C LEU A 64 -3.60 -1.35 6.74
N ILE A 65 -2.52 -1.42 7.50
CA ILE A 65 -1.34 -2.24 7.16
C ILE A 65 -1.74 -3.71 6.99
N ASN A 66 -2.53 -4.24 7.91
CA ASN A 66 -2.96 -5.64 7.89
C ASN A 66 -3.86 -5.94 6.68
N LYS A 67 -4.75 -5.02 6.30
CA LYS A 67 -5.57 -5.12 5.09
C LYS A 67 -4.69 -5.21 3.84
N ILE A 68 -3.66 -4.37 3.74
CA ILE A 68 -2.72 -4.40 2.62
C ILE A 68 -1.87 -5.67 2.62
N LYS A 69 -1.36 -6.11 3.78
CA LYS A 69 -0.60 -7.37 3.88
C LYS A 69 -1.38 -8.59 3.37
N LYS A 70 -2.69 -8.64 3.60
CA LYS A 70 -3.57 -9.71 3.08
C LYS A 70 -3.73 -9.66 1.56
N ILE A 71 -3.51 -8.51 0.92
CA ILE A 71 -3.58 -8.34 -0.54
C ILE A 71 -2.25 -8.72 -1.21
N ILE A 72 -1.12 -8.48 -0.51
CA ILE A 72 0.24 -8.77 -1.01
C ILE A 72 0.56 -10.28 -0.96
N LYS A 73 -0.09 -11.03 -0.05
CA LYS A 73 0.10 -12.47 0.13
C LYS A 73 -0.61 -13.28 -0.94
#